data_AF-A0A9E3K8Z1-F1
#
_entry.id   AF-A0A9E3K8Z1-F1
#
_cell.length_a   1.000
_cell.length_b   1.000
_cell.length_c   1.000
_cell.angle_alpha   90.00
_cell.angle_beta   90.00
_cell.angle_gamma   90.00
#
_symmetry.space_group_name_H-M   'P 1'
#
loop_
_entity.id
_entity.type
_entity.pdbx_description
1 polymer ?
#
loop_
_entity_poly.entity_id
_entity_poly.type
_entity_poly.pdbx_seq_one_letter_code
_entity_poly.pdbx_strand_id
1 'polypeptide(L)' 'RSLPTTWEIAIPMLGLTIRCVPLNAKSWMNTSFPYWEGPIGFSGSHTGVGYLEMTGY' A
#
# COMPACT_ATOMS: atom_id res chain seq x y z
N ARG A 1 14.12 -1.86 -7.87
CA ARG A 1 13.31 -0.67 -8.23
C ARG A 1 12.95 0.06 -6.94
N SER A 2 12.94 1.40 -6.97
CA SER A 2 12.35 2.20 -5.89
C SER A 2 10.95 2.62 -6.35
N LEU A 3 9.91 2.23 -5.61
CA LEU A 3 8.52 2.54 -5.91
C LEU A 3 7.92 3.24 -4.68
N PRO A 4 6.99 4.19 -4.86
CA PRO A 4 6.32 4.84 -3.75
C PRO A 4 5.29 3.88 -3.14
N THR A 5 5.72 3.03 -2.22
CA THR A 5 4.87 2.00 -1.58
C THR A 5 4.30 2.46 -0.23
N THR A 6 4.63 3.67 0.22
CA THR A 6 4.02 4.32 1.39
C THR A 6 3.00 5.34 0.94
N TRP A 7 1.78 5.24 1.46
CA TRP A 7 0.64 6.05 1.04
C TRP A 7 -0.09 6.64 2.25
N GLU A 8 -0.73 7.78 2.04
CA GLU A 8 -1.67 8.37 2.98
C GLU A 8 -3.05 8.44 2.31
N ILE A 9 -4.07 7.92 2.98
CA ILE A 9 -5.44 7.85 2.46
C ILE A 9 -6.35 8.60 3.43
N ALA A 10 -7.04 9.61 2.94
CA ALA A 10 -8.02 10.39 3.69
C ALA A 10 -9.37 10.38 3.00
N ILE A 11 -10.41 9.95 3.71
CA ILE A 11 -11.82 10.03 3.32
C ILE A 11 -12.59 10.72 4.47
N PRO A 12 -12.63 12.06 4.49
CA PRO A 12 -13.14 12.82 5.64
C PRO A 12 -14.59 12.49 6.01
N MET A 13 -15.45 12.25 5.02
CA MET A 13 -16.86 11.90 5.25
C MET A 13 -17.06 10.58 6.00
N LEU A 14 -16.03 9.71 6.03
CA LEU A 14 -16.02 8.46 6.78
C LEU A 14 -15.20 8.55 8.07
N GLY A 15 -14.64 9.71 8.39
CA GLY A 15 -13.65 9.85 9.48
C GLY A 15 -12.40 8.99 9.25
N LEU A 16 -12.11 8.62 8.00
CA LEU A 16 -10.98 7.76 7.67
C LEU A 16 -9.78 8.62 7.31
N THR A 17 -8.69 8.44 8.04
CA THR A 17 -7.36 8.92 7.68
C THR A 17 -6.36 7.89 8.14
N ILE A 18 -5.68 7.22 7.21
CA ILE A 18 -4.73 6.15 7.49
C ILE A 18 -3.45 6.34 6.71
N ARG A 19 -2.33 5.98 7.34
CA ARG A 19 -1.02 5.88 6.73
C ARG A 19 -0.70 4.40 6.52
N CYS A 20 -0.39 4.03 5.28
CA CYS A 20 -0.09 2.65 4.87
C CYS A 20 1.40 2.49 4.62
N VAL A 21 2.01 1.44 5.17
CA VAL A 21 3.45 1.13 5.06
C VAL A 21 3.63 -0.33 4.66
N PRO A 22 4.50 -0.67 3.69
CA PRO A 22 4.74 -2.05 3.29
C PRO A 22 5.43 -2.83 4.40
N LEU A 23 4.94 -4.05 4.67
CA LEU A 23 5.61 -5.00 5.57
C LEU A 23 6.77 -5.71 4.86
N ASN A 24 6.66 -5.89 3.54
CA ASN A 24 7.74 -6.37 2.69
C ASN A 24 7.94 -5.40 1.51
N ALA A 25 9.05 -4.67 1.51
CA ALA A 25 9.38 -3.76 0.41
C ALA A 25 9.73 -4.49 -0.91
N LYS A 26 10.14 -5.76 -0.84
CA LYS A 26 10.55 -6.58 -2.00
C LYS A 26 9.39 -7.40 -2.56
N SER A 27 8.32 -6.71 -2.92
CA SER A 27 7.05 -7.27 -3.36
C SER A 27 6.77 -7.02 -4.86
N TRP A 28 7.84 -6.96 -5.65
CA TRP A 28 7.74 -6.77 -7.10
C TRP A 28 7.51 -8.10 -7.81
N MET A 29 6.48 -8.16 -8.64
CA MET A 29 6.12 -9.31 -9.44
C MET A 29 6.53 -9.08 -10.89
N ASN A 30 7.46 -9.90 -11.40
CA ASN A 30 7.98 -9.80 -12.75
C ASN A 30 7.21 -10.70 -13.73
N THR A 31 5.88 -10.52 -13.79
CA THR A 31 5.00 -11.22 -14.72
C THR A 31 4.98 -10.52 -16.09
N SER A 32 4.20 -11.03 -17.05
CA SER A 32 4.01 -10.38 -18.36
C SER A 32 3.48 -8.94 -18.26
N PHE A 33 2.76 -8.64 -17.17
CA PHE A 33 2.35 -7.29 -16.80
C PHE A 33 2.89 -6.98 -15.40
N PRO A 34 4.12 -6.42 -15.31
CA PRO A 34 4.77 -6.23 -14.03
C PRO A 34 3.97 -5.33 -13.09
N TYR A 35 3.95 -5.70 -11.83
CA TYR A 35 3.20 -4.99 -10.80
C TYR A 35 3.86 -5.20 -9.44
N TRP A 36 3.53 -4.32 -8.50
CA TRP A 36 3.92 -4.46 -7.10
C TRP A 36 2.70 -4.96 -6.32
N GLU A 37 2.87 -6.02 -5.54
CA GLU A 37 1.81 -6.57 -4.69
C GLU A 37 2.41 -7.08 -3.39
N GLY A 38 1.95 -6.54 -2.27
CA GLY A 38 2.52 -6.89 -0.99
C GLY A 38 1.65 -6.53 0.22
N PRO A 39 1.90 -7.22 1.34
CA PRO A 39 1.21 -6.94 2.59
C PRO A 39 1.64 -5.57 3.13
N ILE A 40 0.66 -4.83 3.64
CA ILE A 40 0.85 -3.53 4.29
C ILE A 40 0.33 -3.56 5.72
N GLY A 41 0.94 -2.77 6.59
CA GLY A 41 0.33 -2.32 7.83
C GLY A 41 -0.23 -0.92 7.64
N PHE A 42 -1.32 -0.59 8.30
CA PHE A 42 -1.85 0.78 8.33
C PHE A 42 -2.19 1.22 9.74
N SER A 43 -2.06 2.53 9.99
CA SER A 43 -2.37 3.17 11.27
C SER A 43 -2.90 4.60 11.07
N GLY A 44 -3.51 5.19 12.09
CA GLY A 44 -4.11 6.52 12.05
C GLY A 44 -5.47 6.51 12.77
N SER A 45 -6.53 6.89 12.06
CA SER A 45 -7.92 6.70 12.51
C SER A 45 -8.28 5.24 12.80
N HIS A 46 -7.65 4.30 12.08
CA HIS A 46 -7.82 2.86 12.23
C HIS A 46 -6.45 2.19 12.12
N THR A 47 -6.31 1.02 12.73
CA THR A 47 -5.07 0.24 12.69
C THR A 47 -5.37 -1.19 12.24
N GLY A 48 -4.53 -1.73 11.37
CA GLY A 48 -4.69 -3.08 10.87
C GLY A 48 -3.65 -3.48 9.83
N VAL A 49 -3.95 -4.57 9.15
CA VAL A 49 -3.14 -5.12 8.06
C VAL A 49 -4.01 -5.30 6.82
N GLY A 50 -3.38 -5.23 5.65
CA GLY A 50 -4.05 -5.38 4.36
C GLY A 50 -3.05 -5.67 3.24
N TYR A 51 -3.47 -5.44 2.01
CA TYR A 51 -2.63 -5.58 0.82
C TYR A 51 -2.68 -4.30 -0.02
N LEU A 52 -1.57 -4.01 -0.68
CA LEU A 52 -1.45 -2.95 -1.68
C LEU A 52 -1.06 -3.60 -3.00
N GLU A 53 -1.80 -3.29 -4.05
CA GLU A 53 -1.51 -3.66 -5.43
C GLU A 53 -1.28 -2.38 -6.24
N MET A 54 -0.18 -2.32 -6.99
CA MET A 54 0.19 -1.17 -7.81
C MET A 54 0.63 -1.65 -9.19
N THR A 55 -0.07 -1.19 -10.23
CA THR A 55 0.23 -1.47 -11.64
C THR A 55 0.64 -0.18 -12.35
N GLY A 56 1.24 -0.29 -13.54
CA GLY A 56 1.55 0.88 -14.38
C GLY A 56 2.86 1.64 -14.04
N TYR A 57 3.79 0.99 -13.32
CA TYR A 57 5.10 1.54 -12.94
C TYR A 57 6.27 0.91 -13.71
#